data_AF-A0A2N5GY07-F1
#
_entry.id   AF-A0A2N5GY07-F1
#
_cell.length_a   1.000
_cell.length_b   1.000
_cell.length_c   1.000
_cell.angle_alpha   90.00
_cell.angle_beta   90.00
_cell.angle_gamma   90.00
#
_symmetry.space_group_name_H-M   'P 1'
#
loop_
_entity.id
_entity.type
_entity.pdbx_description
1 polymer ?
#
loop_
_entity_poly.entity_id
_entity_poly.type
_entity_poly.pdbx_seq_one_letter_code
_entity_poly.pdbx_strand_id
1 'polypeptide(L)'
;MEWKIDEIIEGMPDFTSHEEALDWFTNQYKDRFLLRTSDIIEGTRVYFYHFVKDFEVYEQYMDSLANNEEIISATPFHSYSTIEISEDGQISITI
;
A
#
# COMPACT_ATOMS: atom_id res chain seq x y z
N MET A 1 6.70 -15.62 -5.72
CA MET A 1 7.10 -14.55 -6.64
C MET A 1 7.33 -13.32 -5.78
N GLU A 2 8.58 -13.02 -5.45
CA GLU A 2 8.93 -11.81 -4.70
C GLU A 2 8.76 -10.63 -5.65
N TRP A 3 7.72 -9.83 -5.44
CA TRP A 3 7.55 -8.57 -6.16
C TRP A 3 8.62 -7.62 -5.66
N LYS A 4 9.58 -7.28 -6.52
CA LYS A 4 10.63 -6.32 -6.19
C LYS A 4 10.05 -4.94 -6.37
N ILE A 5 9.97 -4.19 -5.27
CA ILE A 5 9.51 -2.80 -5.28
C ILE A 5 10.36 -1.95 -6.22
N ASP A 6 11.63 -2.33 -6.42
CA ASP A 6 12.50 -1.72 -7.42
C ASP A 6 11.90 -1.74 -8.83
N GLU A 7 11.25 -2.83 -9.25
CA GLU A 7 10.61 -2.93 -10.57
C GLU A 7 9.37 -2.04 -10.68
N ILE A 8 8.67 -1.81 -9.56
CA ILE A 8 7.53 -0.88 -9.50
C ILE A 8 8.06 0.54 -9.67
N ILE A 9 9.11 0.92 -8.93
CA ILE A 9 9.70 2.26 -8.98
C ILE A 9 10.29 2.55 -10.36
N GLU A 10 10.99 1.61 -10.98
CA GLU A 10 11.61 1.80 -12.30
C GLU A 10 10.57 1.97 -13.43
N GLY A 11 9.37 1.40 -13.29
CA GLY A 11 8.31 1.47 -14.29
C GLY A 11 7.27 2.57 -14.05
N MET A 12 7.39 3.32 -12.95
CA MET A 12 6.38 4.27 -12.51
C MET A 12 6.55 5.62 -13.22
N PRO A 13 5.50 6.16 -13.85
CA PRO A 13 5.54 7.53 -14.37
C PRO A 13 5.49 8.54 -13.22
N ASP A 14 5.95 9.75 -13.45
CA ASP A 14 5.68 10.87 -12.54
C ASP A 14 4.19 11.22 -12.60
N PHE A 15 3.54 11.28 -11.44
CA PHE A 15 2.13 11.66 -11.32
C PHE A 15 2.01 13.11 -10.87
N THR A 16 0.93 13.77 -11.30
CA THR A 16 0.64 15.17 -10.92
C THR A 16 -0.53 15.29 -9.94
N SER A 17 -1.19 14.17 -9.66
CA SER A 17 -2.27 14.09 -8.68
C SER A 17 -2.41 12.68 -8.10
N HIS A 18 -3.05 12.62 -6.94
CA HIS A 18 -3.49 11.37 -6.33
C HIS A 18 -4.35 10.49 -7.26
N GLU A 19 -5.27 11.09 -8.03
CA GLU A 19 -6.16 10.35 -8.92
C GLU A 19 -5.40 9.64 -10.05
N GLU A 20 -4.40 10.30 -10.64
CA GLU A 20 -3.56 9.69 -11.69
C GLU A 20 -2.78 8.49 -11.16
N ALA A 21 -2.17 8.64 -9.99
CA ALA A 21 -1.44 7.56 -9.34
C ALA A 21 -2.38 6.40 -9.00
N LEU A 22 -3.54 6.70 -8.41
CA LEU A 22 -4.55 5.70 -8.07
C LEU A 22 -5.04 4.92 -9.29
N ASP A 23 -5.33 5.59 -10.40
CA ASP A 23 -5.77 4.92 -11.63
C ASP A 23 -4.68 3.98 -12.17
N TRP A 24 -3.41 4.41 -12.16
CA TRP A 24 -2.29 3.56 -12.57
C TRP A 24 -2.16 2.31 -11.68
N PHE A 25 -2.14 2.46 -10.36
CA PHE A 25 -2.05 1.31 -9.45
C PHE A 25 -3.26 0.38 -9.58
N THR A 26 -4.47 0.94 -9.70
CA THR A 26 -5.70 0.15 -9.84
C THR A 26 -5.71 -0.63 -11.16
N ASN A 27 -5.25 -0.03 -12.26
CA ASN A 27 -5.18 -0.70 -13.55
C ASN A 27 -4.15 -1.84 -13.57
N GLN A 28 -2.99 -1.64 -12.94
CA GLN A 28 -1.92 -2.64 -12.90
C GLN A 28 -2.21 -3.77 -11.90
N TYR A 29 -2.74 -3.44 -10.72
CA TYR A 29 -2.76 -4.34 -9.57
C TYR A 29 -4.16 -4.68 -9.04
N LYS A 30 -5.18 -3.96 -9.49
CA LYS A 30 -6.60 -4.22 -9.21
C LYS A 30 -6.85 -4.45 -7.71
N ASP A 31 -7.39 -5.61 -7.36
CA ASP A 31 -7.85 -5.95 -6.02
C ASP A 31 -6.71 -6.04 -4.98
N ARG A 32 -5.44 -6.02 -5.41
CA ARG A 32 -4.28 -6.03 -4.51
C ARG A 32 -3.95 -4.65 -3.93
N PHE A 33 -4.50 -3.58 -4.49
CA PHE A 33 -4.21 -2.22 -4.06
C PHE A 33 -5.39 -1.66 -3.27
N LEU A 34 -5.25 -1.63 -1.94
CA LEU A 34 -6.37 -1.38 -1.03
C LEU A 34 -6.13 -0.12 -0.21
N LEU A 35 -7.02 0.87 -0.33
CA LEU A 35 -6.98 2.05 0.54
C LEU A 35 -7.24 1.64 1.99
N ARG A 36 -6.41 2.13 2.91
CA ARG A 36 -6.56 1.88 4.35
C ARG A 36 -6.95 3.11 5.12
N THR A 37 -6.22 4.18 4.92
CA THR A 37 -6.47 5.43 5.63
C THR A 37 -5.94 6.61 4.81
N SER A 38 -6.27 7.80 5.25
CA SER A 38 -5.70 9.04 4.77
C SER A 38 -5.45 9.95 5.94
N ASP A 39 -4.34 10.68 5.93
CA ASP A 39 -3.99 11.66 6.95
C ASP A 39 -3.56 12.98 6.31
N ILE A 40 -3.37 14.02 7.12
CA ILE A 40 -2.84 15.31 6.68
C ILE A 40 -1.44 15.45 7.25
N ILE A 41 -0.43 15.30 6.39
CA ILE A 41 0.98 15.44 6.75
C ILE A 41 1.48 16.78 6.20
N GLU A 42 1.95 17.64 7.10
CA GLU A 42 2.49 18.98 6.74
C GLU A 42 1.52 19.85 5.91
N GLY A 43 0.21 19.67 6.12
CA GLY A 43 -0.83 20.40 5.39
C GLY A 43 -1.23 19.79 4.05
N THR A 44 -0.58 18.68 3.65
CA THR A 44 -0.90 17.93 2.43
C THR A 44 -1.66 16.66 2.81
N ARG A 45 -2.75 16.35 2.10
CA ARG A 45 -3.44 15.07 2.30
C ARG A 45 -2.60 13.94 1.71
N VAL A 46 -2.38 12.88 2.49
CA VAL A 46 -1.64 11.69 2.08
C VAL A 46 -2.53 10.47 2.30
N TYR A 47 -2.61 9.62 1.28
CA TYR A 47 -3.42 8.41 1.26
C TYR A 47 -2.52 7.20 1.41
N PHE A 48 -2.86 6.32 2.35
CA PHE A 48 -2.11 5.12 2.68
C PHE A 48 -2.81 3.89 2.13
N TYR A 49 -2.14 3.22 1.21
CA TYR A 49 -2.61 2.02 0.55
C TYR A 49 -1.79 0.82 0.99
N HIS A 50 -2.46 -0.31 1.20
CA HIS A 50 -1.79 -1.60 1.32
C HIS A 50 -1.76 -2.27 -0.04
N PHE A 51 -0.55 -2.56 -0.52
CA PHE A 51 -0.31 -3.41 -1.67
C PHE A 51 -0.10 -4.85 -1.22
N VAL A 52 -1.12 -5.69 -1.41
CA VAL A 52 -1.17 -7.06 -0.87
C VAL A 52 -0.43 -8.04 -1.78
N LYS A 53 0.65 -8.63 -1.26
CA LYS A 53 1.47 -9.65 -1.93
C LYS A 53 0.88 -11.04 -1.72
N ASP A 54 0.45 -11.32 -0.50
CA ASP A 54 -0.19 -12.59 -0.09
C ASP A 54 -1.51 -12.30 0.63
N PHE A 55 -2.64 -12.58 -0.04
CA PHE A 55 -3.96 -12.33 0.52
C PHE A 55 -4.28 -13.20 1.73
N GLU A 56 -3.84 -14.46 1.75
CA GLU A 56 -4.21 -15.39 2.82
C GLU A 56 -3.57 -14.96 4.14
N VAL A 57 -2.28 -14.64 4.10
CA VAL A 57 -1.55 -14.12 5.27
C VAL A 57 -2.05 -12.73 5.67
N TYR A 58 -2.38 -11.89 4.68
CA TYR A 58 -2.90 -10.55 4.92
C TYR A 58 -4.28 -10.56 5.60
N GLU A 59 -5.20 -11.40 5.14
CA GLU A 59 -6.53 -11.50 5.75
C GLU A 59 -6.46 -12.05 7.18
N GLN A 60 -5.65 -13.09 7.41
CA GLN A 60 -5.41 -13.62 8.77
C GLN A 60 -4.88 -12.52 9.70
N TYR A 61 -3.96 -11.70 9.21
CA TYR A 61 -3.42 -10.57 9.97
C TYR A 61 -4.49 -9.52 10.34
N MET A 62 -5.29 -9.12 9.35
CA MET A 62 -6.36 -8.15 9.58
C MET A 62 -7.41 -8.68 10.57
N ASP A 63 -7.71 -9.97 10.51
CA ASP A 63 -8.62 -10.62 11.46
C ASP A 63 -8.02 -10.68 12.87
N SER A 64 -6.75 -11.06 13.01
CA SER A 64 -6.06 -11.04 14.32
C SER A 64 -5.98 -9.64 14.92
N LEU A 65 -5.74 -8.60 14.11
CA LEU A 65 -5.80 -7.20 14.54
C LEU A 65 -7.19 -6.82 15.04
N ALA A 66 -8.24 -7.21 14.31
CA ALA A 66 -9.63 -6.93 14.70
C ALA A 66 -10.02 -7.61 16.03
N ASN A 67 -9.45 -8.79 16.30
CA ASN A 67 -9.70 -9.57 17.50
C ASN A 67 -8.76 -9.22 18.68
N ASN A 68 -7.90 -8.20 18.55
CA ASN A 68 -6.86 -7.82 19.53
C ASN A 68 -5.95 -9.01 19.92
N GLU A 69 -5.71 -9.93 18.99
CA GLU A 69 -4.78 -11.03 19.22
C GLU A 69 -3.34 -10.51 19.22
N GLU A 70 -2.53 -11.07 20.11
CA GLU A 70 -1.11 -10.71 20.20
C GLU A 70 -0.37 -11.23 18.97
N ILE A 71 0.13 -10.33 18.13
CA ILE A 71 0.87 -10.71 16.91
C ILE A 71 2.29 -11.13 17.31
N ILE A 72 2.51 -12.44 17.38
CA ILE A 72 3.77 -13.04 17.87
C ILE A 72 4.81 -13.22 16.75
N SER A 73 4.48 -12.88 15.50
CA SER A 73 5.37 -13.07 14.36
C SER A 73 5.38 -11.86 13.44
N ALA A 74 6.55 -11.58 12.83
CA ALA A 74 6.69 -10.52 11.84
C ALA A 74 6.19 -10.90 10.44
N THR A 75 5.87 -12.18 10.23
CA THR A 75 5.39 -12.75 8.96
C THR A 75 4.26 -11.94 8.30
N PRO A 76 3.25 -11.45 9.04
CA PRO A 76 2.18 -10.63 8.49
C PRO A 76 2.64 -9.33 7.85
N PHE A 77 3.69 -8.68 8.37
CA PHE A 77 4.20 -7.43 7.81
C PHE A 77 4.83 -7.63 6.43
N HIS A 78 5.25 -8.86 6.10
CA HIS A 78 5.74 -9.19 4.76
C HIS A 78 4.62 -9.48 3.74
N SER A 79 3.37 -9.63 4.21
CA SER A 79 2.22 -9.94 3.34
C SER A 79 1.76 -8.75 2.50
N TYR A 80 2.17 -7.53 2.85
CA TYR A 80 1.85 -6.31 2.12
C TYR A 80 3.02 -5.32 2.12
N SER A 81 2.89 -4.26 1.34
CA SER A 81 3.72 -3.05 1.46
C SER A 81 2.82 -1.84 1.51
N THR A 82 3.28 -0.79 2.18
CA THR A 82 2.51 0.45 2.29
C THR A 82 2.96 1.39 1.18
N ILE A 83 1.99 1.86 0.39
CA ILE A 83 2.19 2.88 -0.64
C ILE A 83 1.46 4.13 -0.19
N GLU A 84 2.20 5.20 -0.06
CA GLU A 84 1.73 6.51 0.31
C GLU A 84 1.63 7.35 -0.95
N ILE A 85 0.47 7.95 -1.18
CA ILE A 85 0.24 8.83 -2.32
C ILE A 85 -0.25 10.16 -1.76
N SER A 86 0.52 11.22 -1.96
CA SER A 86 0.08 12.57 -1.59
C SER A 86 -0.92 13.13 -2.60
N GLU A 87 -1.67 14.16 -2.20
CA GLU A 87 -2.67 14.81 -3.06
C GLU A 87 -2.07 15.34 -4.37
N ASP A 88 -0.82 15.78 -4.35
CA ASP A 88 -0.04 16.27 -5.49
C ASP A 88 0.64 15.15 -6.31
N GLY A 89 0.39 13.88 -5.99
CA GLY A 89 0.86 12.74 -6.78
C GLY A 89 2.25 12.22 -6.42
N GLN A 90 2.88 12.72 -5.35
CA GLN A 90 4.14 12.15 -4.86
C GLN A 90 3.88 10.77 -4.23
N ILE A 91 4.82 9.86 -4.45
CA ILE A 91 4.72 8.49 -3.97
C ILE A 91 5.88 8.17 -3.04
N SER A 92 5.54 7.58 -1.90
CA SER A 92 6.49 6.93 -0.99
C SER A 92 6.08 5.47 -0.79
N ILE A 93 7.06 4.56 -0.73
CA ILE A 93 6.81 3.14 -0.56
C ILE A 93 7.60 2.65 0.64
N THR A 94 6.91 2.05 1.61
CA THR A 94 7.48 1.46 2.81
C THR A 94 7.28 -0.05 2.81
N ILE A 95 8.37 -0.79 3.08
CA ILE A 95 8.45 -2.26 3.09
C ILE A 95 8.51 -2.85 4.48
#